data_AF-A0A538S2W5-F1
#
_entry.id   AF-A0A538S2W5-F1
#
_cell.length_a   1.000
_cell.length_b   1.000
_cell.length_c   1.000
_cell.angle_alpha   90.00
_cell.angle_beta   90.00
_cell.angle_gamma   90.00
#
_symmetry.space_group_name_H-M   'P 1'
#
loop_
_entity.id
_entity.type
_entity.pdbx_description
1 polymer ?
#
loop_
_entity_poly.entity_id
_entity_poly.type
_entity_poly.pdbx_seq_one_letter_code
_entity_poly.pdbx_strand_id
1 'polypeptide(L)'
;MKVSMFSIAVVLLSVFACLQACVANPAEDKLDEKIPKADKKKYESIRDGKDWANPFLVVTAEGVEIRSKGIAKGRKTVATKELRKTLTSLPVSAWPYGRVVAVVEIGIRSDNDDALIKENRKSVEKILKDLEVSVDPWPSA
;
A
#
# COMPACT_ATOMS: atom_id res chain seq x y z
N MET A 1 -31.38 -63.04 -16.10
CA MET A 1 -32.07 -61.94 -16.79
C MET A 1 -32.79 -61.08 -15.74
N LYS A 2 -32.78 -59.76 -15.97
CA LYS A 2 -33.36 -58.64 -15.19
C LYS A 2 -32.58 -58.16 -13.95
N VAL A 3 -31.93 -57.03 -14.18
CA VAL A 3 -31.30 -56.12 -13.22
C VAL A 3 -32.34 -55.04 -12.88
N SER A 4 -32.48 -54.68 -11.59
CA SER A 4 -33.18 -53.48 -11.11
C SER A 4 -32.50 -53.11 -9.78
N MET A 5 -31.64 -52.11 -9.65
CA MET A 5 -31.77 -50.65 -9.81
C MET A 5 -32.39 -49.95 -8.58
N PHE A 6 -31.67 -48.92 -8.11
CA PHE A 6 -31.96 -47.92 -7.07
C PHE A 6 -31.69 -48.36 -5.62
N SER A 7 -31.10 -47.58 -4.71
CA SER A 7 -30.35 -46.31 -4.72
C SER A 7 -29.91 -46.07 -3.27
N ILE A 8 -28.95 -45.15 -3.09
CA ILE A 8 -28.56 -44.38 -1.89
C ILE A 8 -27.07 -44.56 -1.60
N ALA A 9 -26.27 -43.70 -2.23
CA ALA A 9 -24.96 -43.32 -1.74
C ALA A 9 -24.92 -41.78 -1.78
N VAL A 10 -25.08 -41.16 -0.61
CA VAL A 10 -24.93 -39.72 -0.42
C VAL A 10 -23.95 -39.53 0.73
N VAL A 11 -23.17 -38.46 0.60
CA VAL A 11 -22.40 -37.75 1.64
C VAL A 11 -20.95 -38.22 1.78
N LEU A 12 -20.05 -37.60 1.00
CA LEU A 12 -19.27 -36.39 1.33
C LEU A 12 -18.20 -36.64 2.39
N LEU A 13 -16.93 -36.60 1.99
CA LEU A 13 -15.92 -35.81 2.70
C LEU A 13 -14.72 -35.51 1.78
N SER A 14 -14.88 -34.47 0.96
CA SER A 14 -13.80 -33.86 0.19
C SER A 14 -13.48 -32.49 0.78
N VAL A 15 -12.55 -32.40 1.74
CA VAL A 15 -11.81 -31.15 2.01
C VAL A 15 -10.57 -31.44 2.87
N PHE A 16 -9.42 -31.61 2.23
CA PHE A 16 -8.12 -31.38 2.86
C PHE A 16 -7.30 -30.44 1.96
N ALA A 17 -7.88 -29.27 1.68
CA ALA A 17 -7.22 -28.19 0.96
C ALA A 17 -7.69 -26.86 1.54
N CYS A 18 -7.37 -26.61 2.81
CA CYS A 18 -7.49 -25.28 3.39
C CYS A 18 -6.48 -25.11 4.52
N LEU A 19 -5.20 -24.95 4.18
CA LEU A 19 -4.18 -24.50 5.14
C LEU A 19 -3.02 -23.73 4.46
N GLN A 20 -3.32 -22.99 3.40
CA GLN A 20 -2.40 -21.98 2.85
C GLN A 20 -3.06 -20.60 2.72
N ALA A 21 -4.02 -20.30 3.58
CA ALA A 21 -4.48 -18.94 3.77
C ALA A 21 -4.01 -18.49 5.15
N CYS A 22 -3.22 -17.40 5.19
CA CYS A 22 -2.75 -16.66 6.37
C CYS A 22 -1.35 -16.95 6.95
N VAL A 23 -0.32 -17.20 6.13
CA VAL A 23 1.00 -16.67 6.56
C VAL A 23 0.99 -15.18 6.25
N ALA A 24 0.35 -14.40 7.12
CA ALA A 24 0.65 -12.98 7.21
C ALA A 24 2.10 -12.92 7.70
N ASN A 25 3.04 -12.70 6.78
CA ASN A 25 4.42 -12.45 7.15
C ASN A 25 4.40 -11.37 8.24
N PRO A 26 5.13 -11.55 9.36
CA PRO A 26 5.34 -10.43 10.28
C PRO A 26 5.83 -9.29 9.40
N ALA A 27 5.07 -8.19 9.34
CA ALA A 27 5.37 -7.08 8.45
C ALA A 27 6.83 -6.71 8.72
N GLU A 28 7.71 -7.02 7.78
CA GLU A 28 9.12 -6.78 7.98
C GLU A 28 9.30 -5.28 8.20
N ASP A 29 10.21 -4.89 9.09
CA ASP A 29 10.47 -3.48 9.40
C ASP A 29 11.17 -2.75 8.22
N LYS A 30 11.45 -3.49 7.15
CA LYS A 30 12.10 -3.10 5.90
C LYS A 30 11.20 -3.39 4.69
N LEU A 31 11.44 -2.68 3.59
CA LEU A 31 10.83 -2.99 2.30
C LEU A 31 11.38 -4.30 1.72
N ASP A 32 10.55 -4.97 0.90
CA ASP A 32 10.98 -6.15 0.14
C ASP A 32 12.21 -5.82 -0.70
N GLU A 33 13.26 -6.64 -0.56
CA GLU A 33 14.56 -6.45 -1.21
C GLU A 33 14.46 -6.50 -2.74
N LYS A 34 13.41 -7.11 -3.30
CA LYS A 34 13.14 -7.15 -4.73
C LYS A 34 12.71 -5.79 -5.30
N ILE A 35 12.33 -4.83 -4.44
CA ILE A 35 12.02 -3.47 -4.88
C ILE A 35 13.35 -2.75 -5.17
N PRO A 36 13.65 -2.40 -6.43
CA PRO A 36 14.91 -1.75 -6.78
C PRO A 36 14.95 -0.31 -6.26
N LYS A 37 16.13 0.31 -6.30
CA LYS A 37 16.25 1.76 -6.10
C LYS A 37 15.36 2.51 -7.11
N ALA A 38 14.97 3.73 -6.74
CA ALA A 38 14.18 4.60 -7.60
C ALA A 38 14.85 4.77 -8.98
N ASP A 39 14.07 4.64 -10.05
CA ASP A 39 14.53 4.87 -11.42
C ASP A 39 13.82 6.09 -12.01
N LYS A 40 14.51 7.24 -11.95
CA LYS A 40 13.96 8.54 -12.36
C LYS A 40 13.42 8.55 -13.78
N LYS A 41 14.02 7.80 -14.71
CA LYS A 41 13.59 7.74 -16.12
C LYS A 41 12.17 7.21 -16.28
N LYS A 42 11.67 6.43 -15.32
CA LYS A 42 10.32 5.85 -15.36
C LYS A 42 9.22 6.83 -14.99
N TYR A 43 9.53 7.91 -14.28
CA TYR A 43 8.53 8.80 -13.70
C TYR A 43 8.79 10.30 -13.93
N GLU A 44 9.94 10.69 -14.46
CA GLU A 44 10.29 12.10 -14.67
C GLU A 44 9.40 12.86 -15.68
N SER A 45 8.67 12.14 -16.54
CA SER A 45 7.71 12.70 -17.49
C SER A 45 6.29 12.84 -16.93
N ILE A 46 6.01 12.29 -15.76
CA ILE A 46 4.67 12.31 -15.15
C ILE A 46 4.42 13.72 -14.60
N ARG A 47 3.24 14.27 -14.89
CA ARG A 47 2.84 15.64 -14.52
C ARG A 47 1.53 15.73 -13.75
N ASP A 48 0.72 14.67 -13.76
CA ASP A 48 -0.50 14.53 -12.96
C ASP A 48 -0.33 13.39 -11.94
N GLY A 49 -0.69 13.63 -10.68
CA GLY A 49 -0.62 12.62 -9.61
C GLY A 49 -1.53 11.43 -9.86
N LYS A 50 -2.54 11.55 -10.73
CA LYS A 50 -3.40 10.43 -11.18
C LYS A 50 -2.63 9.40 -12.01
N ASP A 51 -1.59 9.82 -12.71
CA ASP A 51 -0.76 8.96 -13.55
C ASP A 51 0.40 8.32 -12.77
N TRP A 52 0.58 8.73 -11.50
CA TRP A 52 1.58 8.16 -10.61
C TRP A 52 1.20 6.74 -10.18
N ALA A 53 1.98 5.75 -10.61
CA ALA A 53 1.67 4.34 -10.35
C ALA A 53 2.25 3.77 -9.04
N ASN A 54 3.30 4.40 -8.48
CA ASN A 54 3.87 4.04 -7.19
C ASN A 54 2.92 4.46 -6.04
N PRO A 55 3.22 4.13 -4.77
CA PRO A 55 2.43 4.66 -3.67
C PRO A 55 2.47 6.19 -3.67
N PHE A 56 1.31 6.81 -3.52
CA PHE A 56 1.11 8.25 -3.46
C PHE A 56 0.55 8.60 -2.09
N LEU A 57 1.22 9.50 -1.37
CA LEU A 57 0.91 9.84 0.01
C LEU A 57 0.27 11.23 0.09
N VAL A 58 -0.90 11.32 0.71
CA VAL A 58 -1.53 12.59 1.06
C VAL A 58 -1.50 12.74 2.57
N VAL A 59 -0.77 13.74 3.06
CA VAL A 59 -0.66 14.06 4.48
C VAL A 59 -1.87 14.89 4.90
N THR A 60 -2.53 14.46 5.97
CA THR A 60 -3.77 15.03 6.53
C THR A 60 -3.57 15.36 8.01
N ALA A 61 -4.53 16.03 8.65
CA ALA A 61 -4.47 16.24 10.10
C ALA A 61 -4.61 14.91 10.87
N GLU A 62 -5.39 13.97 10.36
CA GLU A 62 -5.68 12.67 10.96
C GLU A 62 -4.60 11.61 10.73
N GLY A 63 -3.66 11.88 9.82
CA GLY A 63 -2.57 10.97 9.47
C GLY A 63 -2.22 11.02 7.98
N VAL A 64 -2.18 9.86 7.32
CA VAL A 64 -1.72 9.73 5.93
C VAL A 64 -2.70 8.88 5.12
N GLU A 65 -3.27 9.44 4.05
CA GLU A 65 -3.93 8.66 3.01
C GLU A 65 -2.87 8.09 2.08
N ILE A 66 -2.85 6.77 1.93
CA ILE A 66 -1.96 6.04 1.04
C ILE A 66 -2.80 5.57 -0.14
N ARG A 67 -2.45 5.99 -1.35
CA ARG A 67 -3.05 5.51 -2.60
C ARG A 67 -2.07 4.56 -3.29
N SER A 68 -2.52 3.36 -3.62
CA SER A 68 -1.67 2.35 -4.27
C SER A 68 -2.53 1.24 -4.89
N LYS A 69 -2.08 0.69 -6.02
CA LYS A 69 -2.66 -0.51 -6.65
C LYS A 69 -2.54 -1.75 -5.75
N GLY A 70 -1.63 -1.74 -4.77
CA GLY A 70 -1.48 -2.81 -3.78
C GLY A 70 -2.53 -2.79 -2.65
N ILE A 71 -3.40 -1.78 -2.60
CA ILE A 71 -4.48 -1.66 -1.62
C ILE A 71 -5.80 -2.05 -2.29
N ALA A 72 -6.58 -2.94 -1.65
CA ALA A 72 -7.81 -3.49 -2.23
C ALA A 72 -8.82 -2.45 -2.74
N LYS A 73 -8.99 -1.32 -2.00
CA LYS A 73 -9.86 -0.20 -2.39
C LYS A 73 -9.12 0.92 -3.13
N GLY A 74 -7.88 0.67 -3.57
CA GLY A 74 -6.97 1.64 -4.17
C GLY A 74 -6.39 2.68 -3.19
N ARG A 75 -6.99 2.85 -2.01
CA ARG A 75 -6.52 3.77 -0.97
C ARG A 75 -6.92 3.37 0.45
N LYS A 76 -6.20 3.90 1.43
CA LYS A 76 -6.45 3.71 2.86
C LYS A 76 -5.80 4.85 3.65
N THR A 77 -6.51 5.41 4.63
CA THR A 77 -5.95 6.36 5.60
C THR A 77 -5.47 5.63 6.84
N VAL A 78 -4.31 6.00 7.36
CA VAL A 78 -3.72 5.47 8.58
C VAL A 78 -3.14 6.55 9.46
N ALA A 79 -3.04 6.26 10.76
CA ALA A 79 -2.18 7.04 11.65
C ALA A 79 -0.72 6.99 11.15
N THR A 80 0.02 8.08 11.30
CA THR A 80 1.39 8.22 10.76
C THR A 80 2.34 7.11 11.22
N LYS A 81 2.18 6.63 12.46
CA LYS A 81 2.96 5.49 13.01
C LYS A 81 2.77 4.17 12.27
N GLU A 82 1.62 3.97 11.61
CA GLU A 82 1.30 2.75 10.86
C GLU A 82 1.76 2.84 9.39
N LEU A 83 2.32 3.99 8.96
CA LEU A 83 2.79 4.19 7.59
C LEU A 83 3.84 3.13 7.22
N ARG A 84 4.83 2.93 8.09
CA ARG A 84 5.90 1.95 7.86
C ARG A 84 5.34 0.57 7.54
N LYS A 85 4.55 0.04 8.47
CA LYS A 85 3.90 -1.26 8.35
C LYS A 85 3.06 -1.36 7.08
N THR A 86 2.36 -0.28 6.73
CA THR A 86 1.53 -0.27 5.53
C THR A 86 2.38 -0.34 4.27
N LEU A 87 3.45 0.46 4.16
CA LEU A 87 4.35 0.44 2.99
C LEU A 87 5.09 -0.90 2.84
N THR A 88 5.57 -1.49 3.94
CA THR A 88 6.29 -2.78 3.90
C THR A 88 5.37 -3.96 3.61
N SER A 89 4.05 -3.81 3.85
CA SER A 89 3.05 -4.81 3.47
C SER A 89 2.61 -4.76 2.00
N LEU A 90 2.98 -3.71 1.25
CA LEU A 90 2.59 -3.61 -0.16
C LEU A 90 3.34 -4.65 -1.00
N PRO A 91 2.67 -5.29 -1.97
CA PRO A 91 3.35 -6.21 -2.88
C PRO A 91 4.37 -5.46 -3.74
N VAL A 92 5.42 -6.15 -4.19
CA VAL A 92 6.45 -5.57 -5.09
C VAL A 92 5.84 -4.91 -6.34
N SER A 93 4.72 -5.44 -6.85
CA SER A 93 3.99 -4.89 -7.99
C SER A 93 3.43 -3.48 -7.77
N ALA A 94 3.34 -3.02 -6.51
CA ALA A 94 2.96 -1.65 -6.16
C ALA A 94 4.09 -0.63 -6.39
N TRP A 95 5.30 -1.06 -6.75
CA TRP A 95 6.50 -0.23 -6.86
C TRP A 95 7.15 -0.24 -8.25
N PRO A 96 6.40 0.00 -9.36
CA PRO A 96 6.95 -0.03 -10.72
C PRO A 96 8.15 0.91 -10.95
N TYR A 97 8.26 1.99 -10.18
CA TYR A 97 9.33 3.00 -10.27
C TYR A 97 10.49 2.77 -9.29
N GLY A 98 10.48 1.66 -8.53
CA GLY A 98 11.43 1.42 -7.44
C GLY A 98 11.03 2.13 -6.14
N ARG A 99 11.94 2.24 -5.17
CA ARG A 99 11.72 2.85 -3.84
C ARG A 99 11.58 4.37 -3.92
N VAL A 100 10.45 4.83 -4.46
CA VAL A 100 10.07 6.25 -4.52
C VAL A 100 8.59 6.41 -4.25
N VAL A 101 8.21 7.48 -3.56
CA VAL A 101 6.82 7.88 -3.39
C VAL A 101 6.65 9.35 -3.73
N ALA A 102 5.47 9.71 -4.23
CA ALA A 102 5.04 11.10 -4.28
C ALA A 102 4.35 11.45 -2.95
N VAL A 103 4.62 12.64 -2.42
CA VAL A 103 4.05 13.08 -1.13
C VAL A 103 3.54 14.51 -1.25
N VAL A 104 2.26 14.71 -0.97
CA VAL A 104 1.60 16.02 -0.92
C VAL A 104 0.90 16.21 0.41
N GLU A 105 0.54 17.45 0.73
CA GLU A 105 -0.36 17.77 1.85
C GLU A 105 -1.79 17.94 1.32
N ILE A 106 -2.79 17.69 2.17
CA ILE A 106 -4.18 17.98 1.85
C ILE A 106 -4.38 19.49 1.68
N GLY A 107 -5.13 19.88 0.65
CA GLY A 107 -5.42 21.30 0.35
C GLY A 107 -6.62 21.86 1.11
N ILE A 108 -7.58 21.01 1.51
CA ILE A 108 -8.75 21.41 2.30
C ILE A 108 -8.38 21.30 3.78
N ARG A 109 -8.48 22.40 4.52
CA ARG A 109 -8.00 22.52 5.91
C ARG A 109 -8.96 23.34 6.76
N SER A 110 -9.05 23.00 8.03
CA SER A 110 -9.67 23.79 9.09
C SER A 110 -8.61 24.59 9.86
N ASP A 111 -9.02 25.58 10.64
CA ASP A 111 -8.12 26.57 11.29
C ASP A 111 -7.03 25.97 12.22
N ASN A 112 -7.11 24.69 12.59
CA ASN A 112 -6.13 23.99 13.43
C ASN A 112 -5.34 22.87 12.69
N ASP A 113 -5.64 22.59 11.43
CA ASP A 113 -5.08 21.42 10.74
C ASP A 113 -3.62 21.63 10.33
N ASP A 114 -3.20 22.87 10.08
CA ASP A 114 -1.85 23.17 9.58
C ASP A 114 -0.73 22.67 10.48
N ALA A 115 -0.88 22.84 11.81
CA ALA A 115 0.12 22.38 12.76
C ALA A 115 0.24 20.86 12.77
N LEU A 116 -0.91 20.17 12.74
CA LEU A 116 -0.98 18.70 12.71
C LEU A 116 -0.46 18.14 11.39
N ILE A 117 -0.83 18.74 10.25
CA ILE A 117 -0.34 18.36 8.93
C ILE A 117 1.19 18.51 8.88
N LYS A 118 1.74 19.60 9.39
CA LYS A 118 3.19 19.83 9.43
C LYS A 118 3.92 18.81 10.30
N GLU A 119 3.35 18.43 11.45
CA GLU A 119 3.91 17.39 12.32
C GLU A 119 3.86 16.02 11.64
N ASN A 120 2.72 15.67 11.04
CA ASN A 120 2.55 14.44 10.28
C ASN A 120 3.52 14.40 9.11
N ARG A 121 3.70 15.50 8.36
CA ARG A 121 4.63 15.59 7.22
C ARG A 121 6.06 15.28 7.64
N LYS A 122 6.53 15.87 8.74
CA LYS A 122 7.87 15.58 9.29
C LYS A 122 8.03 14.12 9.67
N SER A 123 7.01 13.54 10.31
CA SER A 123 7.01 12.14 10.72
C SER A 123 7.01 11.19 9.51
N VAL A 124 6.25 11.52 8.46
CA VAL A 124 6.24 10.81 7.18
C VAL A 124 7.63 10.83 6.55
N GLU A 125 8.25 12.01 6.40
CA GLU A 125 9.59 12.15 5.81
C GLU A 125 10.65 11.38 6.59
N LYS A 126 10.57 11.40 7.92
CA LYS A 126 11.46 10.58 8.77
C LYS A 126 11.28 9.09 8.49
N ILE A 127 10.04 8.60 8.45
CA ILE A 127 9.76 7.19 8.17
C ILE A 127 10.27 6.78 6.79
N LEU A 128 10.04 7.61 5.76
CA LEU A 128 10.48 7.33 4.40
C LEU A 128 12.01 7.28 4.30
N LYS A 129 12.69 8.21 4.97
CA LYS A 129 14.16 8.21 5.07
C LYS A 129 14.66 6.94 5.75
N ASP A 130 14.07 6.55 6.88
CA ASP A 130 14.44 5.36 7.64
C ASP A 130 14.15 4.05 6.84
N LEU A 131 13.26 4.09 5.84
CA LEU A 131 12.97 2.99 4.91
C LEU A 131 13.79 3.04 3.61
N GLU A 132 14.69 4.03 3.46
CA GLU A 132 15.44 4.29 2.23
C GLU A 132 14.53 4.51 1.00
N VAL A 133 13.36 5.13 1.21
CA VAL A 133 12.41 5.50 0.16
C VAL A 133 12.65 6.95 -0.23
N SER A 134 12.89 7.18 -1.52
CA SER A 134 13.02 8.52 -2.06
C SER A 134 11.67 9.24 -2.09
N VAL A 135 11.68 10.53 -1.82
CA VAL A 135 10.51 11.40 -2.00
C VAL A 135 10.68 12.13 -3.31
N ASP A 136 9.71 11.99 -4.20
CA ASP A 136 9.60 12.87 -5.35
C ASP A 136 8.75 14.09 -4.94
N PRO A 137 9.33 15.31 -4.93
CA PRO A 137 8.60 16.51 -4.55
C PRO A 137 7.66 16.88 -5.70
N TRP A 138 6.38 16.62 -5.51
CA TRP A 138 5.32 17.05 -6.42
C TRP A 138 4.82 18.44 -6.00
N PRO A 139 4.57 19.36 -6.95
CA PRO A 139 3.89 20.60 -6.61
C PRO A 139 2.52 20.25 -6.04
N SER A 140 2.24 20.70 -4.82
CA SER A 140 0.90 20.69 -4.26
C SER A 140 0.00 21.52 -5.17
N ALA A 141 -1.15 20.94 -5.56
CA ALA A 141 -2.20 21.62 -6.31
C ALA A 141 -2.85 22.72 -5.47
#